data_AF-A0A1I5JN83-F1
#
_entry.id   AF-A0A1I5JN83-F1
#
_cell.length_a   1.000
_cell.length_b   1.000
_cell.length_c   1.000
_cell.angle_alpha   90.00
_cell.angle_beta   90.00
_cell.angle_gamma   90.00
#
_symmetry.space_group_name_H-M   'P 1'
#
loop_
_entity.id
_entity.type
_entity.pdbx_description
1 polymer ?
#
loop_
_entity_poly.entity_id
_entity_poly.type
_entity_poly.pdbx_seq_one_letter_code
_entity_poly.pdbx_strand_id
1 'polypeptide(L)' 'MSASKTVAVFDRNFNVRCPTAFTEAVDKAAAKRWVKPAAYIRSAILDRLKADGFEPETELGG' A
#
# COMPACT_ATOMS: atom_id res chain seq x y z
N MET A 1 19.37 20.86 -11.06
CA MET A 1 18.19 21.05 -10.20
C MET A 1 17.80 19.68 -9.68
N SER A 2 18.10 19.36 -8.42
CA SER A 2 17.76 18.06 -7.84
C SER A 2 16.29 18.08 -7.47
N ALA A 3 15.47 17.24 -8.12
CA ALA A 3 14.06 17.10 -7.75
C ALA A 3 13.99 16.57 -6.32
N SER A 4 13.25 17.26 -5.46
CA SER A 4 12.97 16.81 -4.09
C SER A 4 12.27 15.45 -4.15
N LYS A 5 12.98 14.39 -3.80
CA LYS A 5 12.46 13.03 -3.77
C LYS A 5 11.46 12.93 -2.62
N THR A 6 10.18 12.74 -2.97
CA THR A 6 9.12 12.59 -1.98
C THR A 6 9.03 11.11 -1.62
N VAL A 7 9.60 10.73 -0.47
CA VAL A 7 9.52 9.37 0.06
C VAL A 7 8.12 9.13 0.62
N ALA A 8 7.44 8.09 0.14
CA ALA A 8 6.10 7.71 0.61
C ALA A 8 6.21 6.83 1.87
N VAL A 9 6.36 7.47 3.03
CA VAL A 9 6.35 6.76 4.33
C VAL A 9 4.89 6.58 4.80
N PHE A 10 4.47 5.34 5.01
CA PHE A 10 3.19 5.02 5.67
C PHE A 10 3.35 5.12 7.20
N ASP A 11 3.64 6.32 7.71
CA ASP A 11 3.83 6.60 9.15
C ASP A 11 2.51 6.87 9.89
N ARG A 12 1.45 7.15 9.16
CA ARG A 12 0.15 7.58 9.68
C ARG A 12 -0.93 6.54 9.43
N ASN A 13 -1.85 6.47 10.39
CA ASN A 13 -3.09 5.73 10.22
C ASN A 13 -3.95 6.43 9.17
N PHE A 14 -4.39 5.67 8.17
CA PHE A 14 -5.32 6.11 7.15
C PHE A 14 -6.67 5.43 7.35
N ASN A 15 -7.71 6.24 7.61
CA ASN A 15 -9.07 5.75 7.80
C ASN A 15 -9.88 5.98 6.53
N VAL A 16 -10.46 4.91 5.99
CA VAL A 16 -11.23 4.96 4.74
C VAL A 16 -12.64 4.43 4.98
N ARG A 17 -13.63 5.14 4.46
CA ARG A 17 -14.98 4.59 4.32
C ARG A 17 -15.04 3.73 3.07
N CYS A 18 -15.42 2.48 3.22
CA CYS A 18 -15.53 1.54 2.12
C CYS A 18 -16.84 0.75 2.22
N PRO A 19 -17.34 0.18 1.11
CA PRO A 19 -18.47 -0.75 1.15
C PRO A 19 -18.15 -1.96 2.03
N THR A 20 -19.15 -2.54 2.70
CA THR A 20 -18.97 -3.71 3.59
C THR A 20 -18.24 -4.87 2.91
N ALA A 21 -18.54 -5.12 1.63
CA ALA A 21 -17.92 -6.19 0.85
C ALA A 21 -16.40 -5.99 0.63
N PHE A 22 -15.89 -4.75 0.76
CA PHE A 22 -14.48 -4.45 0.57
C PHE A 22 -13.61 -5.12 1.63
N THR A 23 -14.00 -5.03 2.91
CA THR A 23 -13.24 -5.62 4.01
C THR A 23 -13.12 -7.14 3.86
N GLU A 24 -14.23 -7.82 3.54
CA GLU A 24 -14.22 -9.27 3.31
C GLU A 24 -13.32 -9.67 2.12
N ALA A 25 -13.34 -8.89 1.04
CA ALA A 25 -12.51 -9.14 -0.13
C ALA A 25 -11.02 -8.98 0.20
N VAL A 26 -10.66 -7.97 0.98
CA VAL A 26 -9.29 -7.75 1.46
C VAL A 26 -8.85 -8.91 2.35
N ASP A 27 -9.67 -9.34 3.31
CA ASP A 27 -9.31 -10.45 4.21
C ASP A 27 -9.05 -11.74 3.44
N LYS A 28 -9.94 -12.08 2.48
CA LYS A 28 -9.77 -13.25 1.62
C LYS A 28 -8.52 -13.15 0.75
N ALA A 29 -8.20 -11.97 0.22
CA ALA A 29 -7.03 -11.78 -0.63
C ALA A 29 -5.72 -11.83 0.18
N ALA A 30 -5.72 -11.24 1.37
CA ALA A 30 -4.59 -11.27 2.29
C ALA A 30 -4.30 -12.71 2.77
N ALA A 31 -5.35 -13.49 3.08
CA ALA A 31 -5.22 -14.89 3.46
C ALA A 31 -4.56 -15.74 2.36
N LYS A 32 -4.94 -15.55 1.08
CA LYS A 32 -4.33 -16.25 -0.06
C LYS A 32 -2.83 -15.97 -0.21
N ARG A 33 -2.37 -14.81 0.25
CA ARG A 33 -0.97 -14.37 0.16
C ARG A 33 -0.20 -14.53 1.48
N TRP A 34 -0.81 -15.12 2.50
CA TRP A 34 -0.20 -15.33 3.82
C TRP A 34 0.32 -14.05 4.47
N VAL A 35 -0.39 -12.93 4.26
CA VAL A 35 -0.04 -11.62 4.83
C VAL A 35 -1.19 -11.04 5.63
N LYS A 36 -0.89 -10.05 6.47
CA LYS A 36 -1.94 -9.28 7.18
C LYS A 36 -2.69 -8.36 6.20
N PRO A 37 -3.99 -8.08 6.42
CA PRO A 37 -4.79 -7.17 5.59
C PRO A 37 -4.12 -5.81 5.31
N ALA A 38 -3.54 -5.18 6.34
CA ALA A 38 -2.84 -3.91 6.17
C ALA A 38 -1.57 -4.00 5.32
N ALA A 39 -0.87 -5.14 5.35
CA ALA A 39 0.29 -5.38 4.48
C ALA A 39 -0.14 -5.65 3.03
N TYR A 40 -1.26 -6.36 2.85
CA TYR A 40 -1.87 -6.56 1.55
C TYR A 40 -2.29 -5.23 0.91
N ILE A 41 -3.02 -4.37 1.64
CA ILE A 41 -3.46 -3.06 1.15
C ILE A 41 -2.25 -2.20 0.76
N ARG A 42 -1.21 -2.15 1.59
CA ARG A 42 0.02 -1.40 1.26
C ARG A 42 0.66 -1.88 -0.03
N SER A 43 0.83 -3.20 -0.18
CA SER A 43 1.40 -3.78 -1.40
C SER A 43 0.55 -3.46 -2.63
N ALA A 44 -0.79 -3.58 -2.51
CA ALA A 44 -1.71 -3.26 -3.60
C ALA A 44 -1.66 -1.78 -4.02
N ILE A 45 -1.51 -0.86 -3.06
CA ILE A 45 -1.34 0.58 -3.35
C ILE A 45 -0.02 0.81 -4.09
N LEU A 46 1.08 0.22 -3.61
CA LEU A 46 2.40 0.37 -4.24
C LEU A 46 2.42 -0.21 -5.66
N ASP A 47 1.84 -1.39 -5.85
CA ASP A 47 1.69 -2.03 -7.17
C ASP A 47 0.92 -1.13 -8.13
N ARG A 48 -0.15 -0.49 -7.65
CA ARG A 48 -0.96 0.42 -8.47
C ARG A 48 -0.21 1.71 -8.82
N LEU A 49 0.47 2.31 -7.84
CA LEU A 49 1.32 3.49 -8.07
C LEU A 49 2.40 3.19 -9.12
N LYS A 50 3.05 2.02 -9.03
CA LYS A 50 4.01 1.55 -10.03
C LYS A 50 3.38 1.40 -11.42
N ALA A 51 2.18 0.84 -11.50
CA ALA A 51 1.45 0.73 -12.75
C ALA A 51 1.05 2.09 -13.35
N ASP A 52 0.87 3.11 -12.50
CA ASP A 52 0.60 4.49 -12.89
C ASP A 52 1.89 5.30 -13.19
N GLY A 53 3.06 4.65 -13.16
CA GLY A 53 4.36 5.25 -13.49
C GLY A 53 5.08 5.93 -12.32
N PHE A 54 4.59 5.77 -11.09
CA PHE A 54 5.26 6.25 -9.89
C PHE A 54 6.17 5.17 -9.32
N GLU A 55 7.45 5.47 -9.12
CA GLU A 55 8.36 4.59 -8.36
C GLU A 55 8.40 5.05 -6.89
N PRO A 56 7.66 4.38 -5.98
CA PRO A 56 7.76 4.68 -4.56
C PRO A 56 9.14 4.26 -4.06
N GLU A 57 9.91 5.20 -3.50
CA GLU A 57 11.15 4.88 -2.80
C GLU A 57 10.83 4.09 -1.53
N THR A 58 11.01 2.77 -1.58
CA THR A 58 10.99 1.93 -0.39
C THR A 58 12.35 1.99 0.27
N GLU A 59 12.53 2.86 1.26
CA GLU A 59 13.61 2.68 2.23
C GLU A 59 13.28 1.47 3.12
N LEU A 60 13.72 0.29 2.68
CA LEU A 60 14.11 -0.79 3.57
C LEU A 60 15.60 -0.58 3.86
N GLY A 61 15.93 0.42 4.67
CA GLY A 61 17.29 0.72 5.11
C GLY A 61 17.39 0.65 6.63
N GLY A 62 18.14 -0.33 7.13
CA GLY A 62 18.88 -0.31 8.41
C GLY A 62 18.07 -0.22 9.70
#